data_AF-A0A813KQQ1-F1
#
_entry.id   AF-A0A813KQQ1-F1
#
_cell.length_a   1.000
_cell.length_b   1.000
_cell.length_c   1.000
_cell.angle_alpha   90.00
_cell.angle_beta   90.00
_cell.angle_gamma   90.00
#
_symmetry.space_group_name_H-M   'P 1'
#
loop_
_entity.id
_entity.type
_entity.pdbx_description
1 polymer ?
#
loop_
_entity_poly.entity_id
_entity_poly.type
_entity_poly.pdbx_seq_one_letter_code
_entity_poly.pdbx_strand_id
1 'polypeptide(L)'
;KPGPALPLDSSQKNCVILGDSVSIGYTPFVSAALDGIEGGCAVQHSPFAGDGGDEETAYGLQCLEYFLRSSDGQEILPKLDLLFFNWGMHNLEPDVGGRLIPGQSGRQSDYLPSLARIVQRLVEVRQRHKHLKLLFGLTSPWICDESQDAIIRGLNVQARKLMANASIPIVDLHAAVVGRCGAAPQKTCLNLTGGGCPHYSNDGYEWIANSTLVPAFKEQLAAVEIAV
;
A
#
# COMPACT_ATOMS: atom_id res chain seq x y z
N LYS A 1 -12.85 -8.11 6.17
CA LYS A 1 -11.98 -9.03 5.39
C LYS A 1 -10.85 -9.51 6.31
N PRO A 2 -10.46 -10.80 6.30
CA PRO A 2 -9.39 -11.29 7.18
C PRO A 2 -8.03 -10.69 6.77
N GLY A 3 -7.08 -10.55 7.69
CA GLY A 3 -5.72 -10.17 7.36
C GLY A 3 -4.90 -11.33 6.77
N PRO A 4 -3.56 -11.36 6.93
CA PRO A 4 -2.68 -12.31 6.25
C PRO A 4 -3.07 -13.78 6.49
N ALA A 5 -2.98 -14.60 5.43
CA ALA A 5 -3.50 -15.96 5.43
C ALA A 5 -2.58 -16.98 6.09
N LEU A 6 -1.28 -16.79 5.96
CA LEU A 6 -0.27 -17.77 6.33
C LEU A 6 0.30 -17.42 7.71
N PRO A 7 0.72 -18.42 8.50
CA PRO A 7 1.52 -18.17 9.68
C PRO A 7 2.75 -17.33 9.34
N LEU A 8 3.16 -16.47 10.27
CA LEU A 8 4.41 -15.72 10.15
C LEU A 8 5.61 -16.68 10.19
N ASP A 9 6.62 -16.37 9.40
CA ASP A 9 7.86 -17.14 9.34
C ASP A 9 8.69 -16.91 10.61
N SER A 10 9.29 -17.98 11.14
CA SER A 10 10.14 -17.93 12.34
C SER A 10 11.64 -17.91 12.03
N SER A 11 12.01 -18.10 10.76
CA SER A 11 13.39 -18.21 10.27
C SER A 11 13.86 -16.99 9.49
N GLN A 12 12.96 -16.09 9.10
CA GLN A 12 13.24 -14.82 8.43
C GLN A 12 12.33 -13.71 8.95
N LYS A 13 12.63 -12.47 8.55
CA LYS A 13 11.79 -11.31 8.84
C LYS A 13 10.41 -11.46 8.19
N ASN A 14 9.40 -10.80 8.75
CA ASN A 14 8.05 -10.81 8.22
C ASN A 14 7.64 -9.41 7.73
N CYS A 15 7.04 -9.37 6.54
CA CYS A 15 6.50 -8.18 5.93
C CYS A 15 5.03 -8.36 5.58
N VAL A 16 4.24 -7.31 5.78
CA VAL A 16 2.85 -7.26 5.32
C VAL A 16 2.67 -6.06 4.41
N ILE A 17 2.06 -6.29 3.25
CA ILE A 17 1.51 -5.27 2.37
C ILE A 17 0.05 -5.13 2.71
N LEU A 18 -0.32 -4.00 3.31
CA LEU A 18 -1.71 -3.60 3.54
C LEU A 18 -2.14 -2.67 2.40
N GLY A 19 -3.05 -3.13 1.54
CA GLY A 19 -3.44 -2.34 0.39
C GLY A 19 -4.63 -2.88 -0.39
N ASP A 20 -4.87 -2.22 -1.51
CA ASP A 20 -5.99 -2.48 -2.41
C ASP A 20 -5.65 -3.52 -3.49
N SER A 21 -6.57 -3.68 -4.45
CA SER A 21 -6.40 -4.55 -5.61
C SER A 21 -5.16 -4.32 -6.46
N VAL A 22 -4.60 -3.10 -6.51
CA VAL A 22 -3.33 -2.83 -7.19
C VAL A 22 -2.18 -3.50 -6.44
N SER A 23 -2.23 -3.44 -5.11
CA SER A 23 -1.21 -4.06 -4.27
C SER A 23 -1.28 -5.57 -4.21
N ILE A 24 -2.48 -6.15 -4.36
CA ILE A 24 -2.65 -7.59 -4.61
C ILE A 24 -1.84 -8.02 -5.85
N GLY A 25 -1.84 -7.19 -6.90
CA GLY A 25 -1.15 -7.49 -8.16
C GLY A 25 0.37 -7.57 -8.04
N TYR A 26 1.02 -6.66 -7.31
CA TYR A 26 2.48 -6.71 -7.13
C TYR A 26 2.95 -7.58 -5.97
N THR A 27 2.08 -7.96 -5.03
CA THR A 27 2.49 -8.72 -3.83
C THR A 27 3.18 -10.06 -4.16
N PRO A 28 2.71 -10.89 -5.11
CA PRO A 28 3.39 -12.14 -5.46
C PRO A 28 4.83 -11.93 -5.92
N PHE A 29 5.09 -10.86 -6.67
CA PHE A 29 6.42 -10.54 -7.19
C PHE A 29 7.33 -10.00 -6.09
N VAL A 30 6.81 -9.15 -5.20
CA VAL A 30 7.57 -8.67 -4.02
C VAL A 30 7.91 -9.84 -3.11
N SER A 31 6.97 -10.77 -2.89
CA SER A 31 7.17 -11.98 -2.08
C SER A 31 8.26 -12.87 -2.69
N ALA A 32 8.15 -13.22 -3.97
CA ALA A 32 9.15 -14.04 -4.66
C ALA A 32 10.56 -13.41 -4.67
N ALA A 33 10.65 -12.09 -4.76
CA ALA A 33 11.92 -11.37 -4.79
C ALA A 33 12.59 -11.19 -3.41
N LEU A 34 11.85 -11.38 -2.31
CA LEU A 34 12.32 -11.19 -0.94
C LEU A 34 12.37 -12.47 -0.10
N ASP A 35 11.74 -13.55 -0.54
CA ASP A 35 11.68 -14.81 0.20
C ASP A 35 13.04 -15.52 0.23
N GLY A 36 13.47 -15.93 1.43
CA GLY A 36 14.66 -16.75 1.63
C GLY A 36 16.00 -16.08 1.27
N ILE A 37 16.01 -14.77 1.01
CA ILE A 37 17.24 -14.03 0.67
C ILE A 37 17.74 -13.18 1.84
N GLU A 38 19.04 -12.95 1.87
CA GLU A 38 19.66 -12.06 2.86
C GLU A 38 19.08 -10.63 2.76
N GLY A 39 18.68 -10.08 3.90
CA GLY A 39 18.01 -8.78 3.97
C GLY A 39 16.56 -8.76 3.45
N GLY A 40 16.02 -9.92 3.07
CA GLY A 40 14.63 -10.09 2.66
C GLY A 40 13.66 -10.35 3.82
N CYS A 41 12.44 -10.73 3.46
CA CYS A 41 11.37 -11.07 4.40
C CYS A 41 10.30 -11.94 3.72
N ALA A 42 9.59 -12.74 4.52
CA ALA A 42 8.36 -13.39 4.11
C ALA A 42 7.26 -12.33 3.95
N VAL A 43 6.80 -12.11 2.71
CA VAL A 43 5.80 -11.08 2.39
C VAL A 43 4.42 -11.70 2.25
N GLN A 44 3.44 -11.12 2.93
CA GLN A 44 2.02 -11.45 2.77
C GLN A 44 1.19 -10.20 2.46
N HIS A 45 0.04 -10.41 1.81
CA HIS A 45 -0.95 -9.36 1.59
C HIS A 45 -1.99 -9.32 2.73
N SER A 46 -2.45 -8.13 3.07
CA SER A 46 -3.60 -7.88 3.92
C SER A 46 -4.49 -6.80 3.28
N PRO A 47 -5.83 -6.95 3.30
CA PRO A 47 -6.53 -8.16 3.69
C PRO A 47 -6.29 -9.32 2.72
N PHE A 48 -6.35 -10.55 3.22
CA PHE A 48 -6.38 -11.74 2.36
C PHE A 48 -7.81 -11.98 1.86
N ALA A 49 -8.22 -11.15 0.92
CA ALA A 49 -9.49 -11.28 0.23
C ALA A 49 -9.23 -11.23 -1.28
N GLY A 50 -9.89 -12.09 -2.05
CA GLY A 50 -9.81 -12.11 -3.51
C GLY A 50 -10.62 -11.00 -4.18
N ASP A 51 -10.70 -9.82 -3.55
CA ASP A 51 -11.52 -8.68 -3.95
C ASP A 51 -10.70 -7.38 -4.04
N GLY A 52 -11.31 -6.20 -3.83
CA GLY A 52 -10.66 -4.90 -3.92
C GLY A 52 -9.60 -4.58 -2.85
N GLY A 53 -9.32 -5.51 -1.91
CA GLY A 53 -8.32 -5.31 -0.87
C GLY A 53 -8.86 -4.45 0.29
N ASP A 54 -8.11 -3.43 0.71
CA ASP A 54 -8.52 -2.53 1.80
C ASP A 54 -9.46 -1.37 1.38
N GLU A 55 -9.74 -1.24 0.08
CA GLU A 55 -10.75 -0.36 -0.53
C GLU A 55 -10.53 1.13 -0.17
N GLU A 56 -11.60 1.88 0.12
CA GLU A 56 -11.53 3.30 0.48
C GLU A 56 -11.19 3.51 1.97
N THR A 57 -10.60 4.66 2.28
CA THR A 57 -10.02 4.93 3.62
C THR A 57 -10.99 4.83 4.80
N ALA A 58 -12.27 5.16 4.67
CA ALA A 58 -13.25 5.07 5.76
C ALA A 58 -13.55 3.60 6.11
N TYR A 59 -13.72 2.74 5.11
CA TYR A 59 -13.79 1.29 5.27
C TYR A 59 -12.49 0.74 5.84
N GLY A 60 -11.34 1.18 5.31
CA GLY A 60 -10.02 0.82 5.83
C GLY A 60 -9.89 1.12 7.32
N LEU A 61 -10.34 2.29 7.76
CA LEU A 61 -10.36 2.68 9.17
C LEU A 61 -11.29 1.80 10.00
N GLN A 62 -12.48 1.49 9.50
CA GLN A 62 -13.43 0.60 10.18
C GLN A 62 -12.87 -0.81 10.37
N CYS A 63 -12.12 -1.31 9.39
CA CYS A 63 -11.63 -2.68 9.36
C CYS A 63 -10.17 -2.86 9.79
N LEU A 64 -9.46 -1.78 10.13
CA LEU A 64 -8.02 -1.79 10.40
C LEU A 64 -7.58 -2.88 11.39
N GLU A 65 -8.30 -3.06 12.51
CA GLU A 65 -7.93 -4.07 13.51
C GLU A 65 -8.04 -5.52 12.99
N TYR A 66 -8.91 -5.77 12.00
CA TYR A 66 -8.98 -7.07 11.33
C TYR A 66 -7.84 -7.26 10.33
N PHE A 67 -7.43 -6.18 9.66
CA PHE A 67 -6.31 -6.22 8.70
C PHE A 67 -4.96 -6.41 9.40
N LEU A 68 -4.86 -6.02 10.68
CA LEU A 68 -3.67 -6.17 11.52
C LEU A 68 -3.66 -7.46 12.37
N ARG A 69 -4.48 -8.45 11.99
CA ARG A 69 -4.53 -9.79 12.56
C ARG A 69 -4.39 -10.83 11.44
N SER A 70 -3.88 -12.01 11.76
CA SER A 70 -3.93 -13.12 10.81
C SER A 70 -5.38 -13.55 10.55
N SER A 71 -5.57 -14.35 9.51
CA SER A 71 -6.89 -14.87 9.10
C SER A 71 -7.62 -15.67 10.18
N ASP A 72 -6.90 -16.23 11.14
CA ASP A 72 -7.41 -16.94 12.33
C ASP A 72 -7.56 -16.04 13.57
N GLY A 73 -7.31 -14.73 13.45
CA GLY A 73 -7.52 -13.72 14.50
C GLY A 73 -6.34 -13.47 15.44
N GLN A 74 -5.20 -14.14 15.24
CA GLN A 74 -4.00 -13.93 16.06
C GLN A 74 -3.35 -12.57 15.80
N GLU A 75 -2.65 -12.07 16.81
CA GLU A 75 -1.87 -10.83 16.68
C GLU A 75 -0.58 -11.10 15.89
N ILE A 76 -0.40 -10.36 14.80
CA ILE A 76 0.80 -10.46 13.95
C ILE A 76 1.84 -9.38 14.29
N LEU A 77 1.40 -8.26 14.85
CA LEU A 77 2.22 -7.07 15.12
C LEU A 77 3.48 -7.34 15.97
N PRO A 78 3.48 -8.21 17.00
CA PRO A 78 4.67 -8.49 17.79
C PRO A 78 5.81 -9.21 17.06
N LYS A 79 5.54 -9.74 15.86
CA LYS A 79 6.49 -10.50 15.04
C LYS A 79 6.62 -9.91 13.63
N LEU A 80 6.05 -8.73 13.39
CA LEU A 80 6.05 -8.08 12.09
C LEU A 80 7.19 -7.06 12.03
N ASP A 81 8.09 -7.22 11.07
CA ASP A 81 9.26 -6.34 10.91
C ASP A 81 8.94 -5.11 10.06
N LEU A 82 8.09 -5.28 9.04
CA LEU A 82 7.68 -4.17 8.16
C LEU A 82 6.19 -4.27 7.82
N LEU A 83 5.47 -3.17 8.06
CA LEU A 83 4.15 -2.93 7.49
C LEU A 83 4.28 -1.87 6.39
N PHE A 84 4.19 -2.33 5.15
CA PHE A 84 3.89 -1.46 4.02
C PHE A 84 2.38 -1.21 3.99
N PHE A 85 1.95 0.04 3.79
CA PHE A 85 0.53 0.34 3.64
C PHE A 85 0.27 1.40 2.56
N ASN A 86 -0.86 1.31 1.87
CA ASN A 86 -1.29 2.26 0.85
C ASN A 86 -2.82 2.46 0.89
N TRP A 87 -3.27 3.69 0.63
CA TRP A 87 -4.65 4.00 0.31
C TRP A 87 -4.69 5.15 -0.69
N GLY A 88 -5.69 5.14 -1.58
CA GLY A 88 -6.03 6.30 -2.42
C GLY A 88 -6.83 5.95 -3.67
N MET A 89 -6.62 4.76 -4.25
CA MET A 89 -7.23 4.37 -5.53
C MET A 89 -8.76 4.30 -5.46
N HIS A 90 -9.32 4.10 -4.27
CA HIS A 90 -10.74 3.94 -4.04
C HIS A 90 -11.43 5.22 -3.51
N ASN A 91 -10.71 6.34 -3.35
CA ASN A 91 -11.26 7.63 -2.90
C ASN A 91 -11.45 8.64 -4.04
N LEU A 92 -11.83 8.17 -5.23
CA LEU A 92 -11.90 8.99 -6.44
C LEU A 92 -13.27 9.64 -6.66
N GLU A 93 -14.32 9.21 -5.94
CA GLU A 93 -15.66 9.74 -6.12
C GLU A 93 -15.73 11.22 -5.70
N PRO A 94 -16.39 12.08 -6.50
CA PRO A 94 -16.54 13.49 -6.13
C PRO A 94 -17.44 13.65 -4.91
N ASP A 95 -17.20 14.70 -4.13
CA ASP A 95 -17.92 14.95 -2.88
C ASP A 95 -19.43 15.18 -3.11
N VAL A 96 -19.78 15.72 -4.28
CA VAL A 96 -21.16 16.01 -4.70
C VAL A 96 -21.49 15.22 -5.96
N GLY A 97 -22.58 14.44 -5.91
CA GLY A 97 -23.10 13.71 -7.07
C GLY A 97 -22.37 12.42 -7.42
N GLY A 98 -21.31 12.05 -6.69
CA GLY A 98 -20.58 10.79 -6.87
C GLY A 98 -21.41 9.56 -6.46
N ARG A 99 -21.10 8.41 -7.05
CA ARG A 99 -21.75 7.13 -6.72
C ARG A 99 -20.91 6.39 -5.71
N LEU A 100 -21.33 6.46 -4.44
CA LEU A 100 -20.68 5.74 -3.36
C LEU A 100 -21.19 4.32 -3.25
N ILE A 101 -20.26 3.38 -3.18
CA ILE A 101 -20.52 2.00 -2.82
C ILE A 101 -19.72 1.75 -1.54
N PRO A 102 -20.37 1.71 -0.35
CA PRO A 102 -19.67 1.49 0.92
C PRO A 102 -18.80 0.23 0.88
N GLY A 103 -17.55 0.34 1.31
CA GLY A 103 -16.58 -0.74 1.23
C GLY A 103 -16.08 -1.04 -0.19
N GLN A 104 -16.22 -0.08 -1.12
CA GLN A 104 -15.65 -0.17 -2.47
C GLN A 104 -15.22 1.20 -3.02
N SER A 105 -16.05 2.24 -2.89
CA SER A 105 -15.73 3.60 -3.36
C SER A 105 -16.09 4.64 -2.32
N GLY A 106 -15.15 5.55 -2.05
CA GLY A 106 -15.24 6.63 -1.08
C GLY A 106 -15.06 8.00 -1.72
N ARG A 107 -15.49 9.04 -1.02
CA ARG A 107 -15.30 10.42 -1.48
C ARG A 107 -13.85 10.86 -1.35
N GLN A 108 -13.49 11.86 -2.14
CA GLN A 108 -12.22 12.58 -1.98
C GLN A 108 -12.13 13.24 -0.60
N SER A 109 -13.23 13.82 -0.08
CA SER A 109 -13.27 14.44 1.25
C SER A 109 -13.00 13.47 2.41
N ASP A 110 -13.29 12.18 2.22
CA ASP A 110 -13.17 11.15 3.26
C ASP A 110 -11.72 10.61 3.36
N TYR A 111 -10.89 10.89 2.35
CA TYR A 111 -9.52 10.39 2.25
C TYR A 111 -8.67 10.76 3.47
N LEU A 112 -8.39 12.06 3.64
CA LEU A 112 -7.43 12.54 4.63
C LEU A 112 -7.90 12.35 6.08
N PRO A 113 -9.16 12.64 6.47
CA PRO A 113 -9.61 12.44 7.85
C PRO A 113 -9.49 10.98 8.30
N SER A 114 -9.85 10.04 7.42
CA SER A 114 -9.76 8.61 7.72
C SER A 114 -8.32 8.11 7.71
N LEU A 115 -7.53 8.51 6.71
CA LEU A 115 -6.11 8.16 6.65
C LEU A 115 -5.33 8.70 7.86
N ALA A 116 -5.65 9.91 8.35
CA ALA A 116 -5.02 10.47 9.55
C ALA A 116 -5.27 9.60 10.80
N ARG A 117 -6.48 9.05 10.95
CA ARG A 117 -6.81 8.16 12.07
C ARG A 117 -6.14 6.80 11.93
N ILE A 118 -6.04 6.26 10.71
CA ILE A 118 -5.26 5.05 10.43
C ILE A 118 -3.80 5.28 10.81
N VAL A 119 -3.18 6.36 10.33
CA VAL A 119 -1.77 6.71 10.64
C VAL A 119 -1.56 6.88 12.13
N GLN A 120 -2.45 7.58 12.83
CA GLN A 120 -2.37 7.71 14.28
C GLN A 120 -2.31 6.34 14.95
N ARG A 121 -3.25 5.44 14.58
CA ARG A 121 -3.31 4.09 15.14
C ARG A 121 -2.05 3.28 14.85
N LEU A 122 -1.50 3.37 13.63
CA LEU A 122 -0.27 2.67 13.24
C LEU A 122 0.97 3.22 13.97
N VAL A 123 1.03 4.53 14.22
CA VAL A 123 2.10 5.13 15.04
C VAL A 123 2.02 4.62 16.48
N GLU A 124 0.83 4.53 17.07
CA GLU A 124 0.64 3.94 18.40
C GLU A 124 1.03 2.45 18.45
N VAL A 125 0.81 1.70 17.36
CA VAL A 125 1.33 0.32 17.22
C VAL A 125 2.86 0.33 17.23
N ARG A 126 3.50 1.13 16.37
CA ARG A 126 4.96 1.21 16.26
C ARG A 126 5.61 1.62 17.60
N GLN A 127 4.97 2.48 18.38
CA GLN A 127 5.46 2.85 19.72
C GLN A 127 5.48 1.65 20.70
N ARG A 128 4.53 0.71 20.56
CA ARG A 128 4.46 -0.52 21.37
C ARG A 128 5.37 -1.63 20.84
N HIS A 129 5.59 -1.66 19.53
CA HIS A 129 6.44 -2.63 18.85
C HIS A 129 7.56 -1.88 18.12
N LYS A 130 8.58 -1.44 18.86
CA LYS A 130 9.63 -0.54 18.32
C LYS A 130 10.32 -1.09 17.07
N HIS A 131 10.49 -2.41 17.01
CA HIS A 131 11.05 -3.13 15.86
C HIS A 131 10.24 -2.97 14.58
N LEU A 132 8.91 -2.78 14.67
CA LEU A 132 8.03 -2.64 13.53
C LEU A 132 8.35 -1.37 12.75
N LYS A 133 8.74 -1.55 11.50
CA LYS A 133 8.89 -0.46 10.53
C LYS A 133 7.56 -0.20 9.82
N LEU A 134 7.33 1.07 9.50
CA LEU A 134 6.18 1.52 8.71
C LEU A 134 6.73 2.13 7.42
N LEU A 135 6.13 1.78 6.28
CA LEU A 135 6.42 2.37 4.98
C LEU A 135 5.11 2.68 4.27
N PHE A 136 4.92 3.93 3.86
CA PHE A 136 3.73 4.31 3.10
C PHE A 136 4.02 4.30 1.59
N GLY A 137 3.21 3.59 0.81
CA GLY A 137 3.20 3.75 -0.63
C GLY A 137 2.35 4.95 -1.02
N LEU A 138 2.87 5.91 -1.79
CA LEU A 138 2.00 6.83 -2.53
C LEU A 138 1.31 6.06 -3.66
N THR A 139 0.04 6.32 -3.89
CA THR A 139 -0.79 5.58 -4.84
C THR A 139 -0.28 5.74 -6.28
N SER A 140 -0.19 4.64 -7.02
CA SER A 140 0.23 4.63 -8.43
C SER A 140 -0.74 5.42 -9.33
N PRO A 141 -0.34 5.88 -10.51
CA PRO A 141 -1.17 6.75 -11.34
C PRO A 141 -2.36 6.01 -11.96
N TRP A 142 -3.46 6.74 -12.21
CA TRP A 142 -4.52 6.27 -13.12
C TRP A 142 -4.09 6.59 -14.56
N ILE A 143 -3.15 5.80 -15.09
CA ILE A 143 -2.27 6.23 -16.17
C ILE A 143 -2.96 6.52 -17.52
N CYS A 144 -4.17 6.02 -17.74
CA CYS A 144 -4.98 6.19 -18.96
C CYS A 144 -5.96 7.37 -18.90
N ASP A 145 -6.19 8.00 -17.73
CA ASP A 145 -7.16 9.08 -17.53
C ASP A 145 -6.55 10.20 -16.69
N GLU A 146 -6.35 11.36 -17.32
CA GLU A 146 -5.74 12.52 -16.66
C GLU A 146 -6.62 13.12 -15.55
N SER A 147 -7.95 13.02 -15.67
CA SER A 147 -8.87 13.56 -14.67
C SER A 147 -8.85 12.74 -13.38
N GLN A 148 -8.82 11.41 -13.52
CA GLN A 148 -8.67 10.50 -12.38
C GLN A 148 -7.26 10.60 -11.78
N ASP A 149 -6.23 10.67 -12.62
CA ASP A 149 -4.86 10.84 -12.13
C ASP A 149 -4.66 12.19 -11.42
N ALA A 150 -5.34 13.26 -11.84
CA ALA A 150 -5.32 14.54 -11.14
C ALA A 150 -5.84 14.44 -9.71
N ILE A 151 -6.89 13.63 -9.48
CA ILE A 151 -7.40 13.34 -8.13
C ILE A 151 -6.34 12.60 -7.32
N ILE A 152 -5.77 11.51 -7.88
CA ILE A 152 -4.72 10.73 -7.21
C ILE A 152 -3.52 11.61 -6.81
N ARG A 153 -3.07 12.50 -7.70
CA ARG A 153 -1.99 13.47 -7.38
C ARG A 153 -2.37 14.35 -6.19
N GLY A 154 -3.61 14.84 -6.13
CA GLY A 154 -4.13 15.61 -5.01
C GLY A 154 -4.14 14.80 -3.69
N LEU A 155 -4.56 13.54 -3.74
CA LEU A 155 -4.54 12.64 -2.57
C LEU A 155 -3.10 12.35 -2.12
N ASN A 156 -2.18 12.07 -3.05
CA ASN A 156 -0.77 11.82 -2.77
C ASN A 156 -0.06 13.03 -2.12
N VAL A 157 -0.43 14.26 -2.50
CA VAL A 157 0.07 15.48 -1.83
C VAL A 157 -0.37 15.52 -0.36
N GLN A 158 -1.63 15.21 -0.09
CA GLN A 158 -2.16 15.16 1.28
C GLN A 158 -1.47 14.07 2.10
N ALA A 159 -1.32 12.86 1.53
CA ALA A 159 -0.68 11.75 2.19
C ALA A 159 0.80 12.02 2.48
N ARG A 160 1.56 12.58 1.53
CA ARG A 160 2.97 12.96 1.72
C ARG A 160 3.13 13.89 2.93
N LYS A 161 2.27 14.90 3.05
CA LYS A 161 2.29 15.84 4.19
C LYS A 161 2.00 15.12 5.50
N LEU A 162 1.01 14.23 5.52
CA LEU A 162 0.65 13.44 6.70
C LEU A 162 1.78 12.51 7.15
N MET A 163 2.40 11.77 6.22
CA MET A 163 3.50 10.84 6.53
C MET A 163 4.74 11.57 7.02
N ALA A 164 5.08 12.73 6.42
CA ALA A 164 6.16 13.58 6.90
C ALA A 164 5.94 14.00 8.36
N ASN A 165 4.72 14.45 8.71
CA ASN A 165 4.38 14.81 10.09
C ASN A 165 4.44 13.61 11.05
N ALA A 166 4.11 12.42 10.58
CA ALA A 166 4.15 11.19 11.38
C ALA A 166 5.53 10.51 11.42
N SER A 167 6.54 11.08 10.76
CA SER A 167 7.86 10.45 10.57
C SER A 167 7.73 9.03 10.02
N ILE A 168 6.94 8.88 8.96
CA ILE A 168 6.78 7.64 8.21
C ILE A 168 7.42 7.84 6.83
N PRO A 169 8.42 7.02 6.46
CA PRO A 169 9.01 7.07 5.13
C PRO A 169 7.98 6.69 4.07
N ILE A 170 8.22 7.19 2.85
CA ILE A 170 7.34 6.96 1.71
C ILE A 170 8.10 6.30 0.56
N VAL A 171 7.40 5.50 -0.23
CA VAL A 171 7.84 5.08 -1.57
C VAL A 171 6.82 5.58 -2.59
N ASP A 172 7.31 6.24 -3.65
CA ASP A 172 6.47 6.97 -4.60
C ASP A 172 6.15 6.13 -5.85
N LEU A 173 5.10 5.30 -5.77
CA LEU A 173 4.67 4.48 -6.92
C LEU A 173 4.17 5.36 -8.07
N HIS A 174 3.60 6.53 -7.78
CA HIS A 174 3.17 7.50 -8.79
C HIS A 174 4.34 7.94 -9.65
N ALA A 175 5.37 8.49 -9.00
CA ALA A 175 6.56 9.00 -9.68
C ALA A 175 7.30 7.88 -10.42
N ALA A 176 7.37 6.67 -9.87
CA ALA A 176 8.01 5.54 -10.53
C ALA A 176 7.33 5.19 -11.86
N VAL A 177 6.01 4.98 -11.84
CA VAL A 177 5.26 4.61 -13.05
C VAL A 177 5.26 5.75 -14.07
N VAL A 178 5.05 7.00 -13.63
CA VAL A 178 5.13 8.18 -14.52
C VAL A 178 6.53 8.33 -15.13
N GLY A 179 7.59 8.09 -14.36
CA GLY A 179 8.96 8.11 -14.87
C GLY A 179 9.22 7.07 -15.95
N ARG A 180 8.51 5.94 -15.91
CA ARG A 180 8.63 4.85 -16.89
C ARG A 180 7.72 5.02 -18.12
N CYS A 181 6.51 5.51 -17.92
CA CYS A 181 5.46 5.52 -18.94
C CYS A 181 5.13 6.91 -19.49
N GLY A 182 5.59 7.98 -18.85
CA GLY A 182 5.09 9.34 -19.07
C GLY A 182 3.88 9.67 -18.20
N ALA A 183 3.47 10.94 -18.19
CA ALA A 183 2.29 11.38 -17.44
C ALA A 183 0.98 10.92 -18.10
N ALA A 184 -0.08 10.72 -17.31
CA ALA A 184 -1.40 10.42 -17.86
C ALA A 184 -1.90 11.54 -18.81
N PRO A 185 -2.66 11.19 -19.87
CA PRO A 185 -3.09 9.85 -20.25
C PRO A 185 -2.08 9.14 -21.18
N GLN A 186 -1.88 7.84 -20.98
CA GLN A 186 -1.06 6.97 -21.83
C GLN A 186 -1.90 5.85 -22.44
N LYS A 187 -1.71 5.60 -23.73
CA LYS A 187 -2.39 4.50 -24.44
C LYS A 187 -1.75 3.15 -24.18
N THR A 188 -0.47 3.13 -23.84
CA THR A 188 0.32 1.93 -23.57
C THR A 188 1.29 2.22 -22.44
N CYS A 189 1.29 1.38 -21.41
CA CYS A 189 2.25 1.47 -20.30
C CYS A 189 2.45 0.06 -19.74
N LEU A 190 3.70 -0.31 -19.42
CA LEU A 190 4.04 -1.60 -18.81
C LEU A 190 3.37 -2.82 -19.49
N ASN A 191 3.57 -2.92 -20.81
CA ASN A 191 3.05 -3.99 -21.66
C ASN A 191 1.51 -4.14 -21.70
N LEU A 192 0.75 -3.12 -21.27
CA LEU A 192 -0.71 -3.12 -21.38
C LEU A 192 -1.21 -2.08 -22.39
N THR A 193 -1.94 -2.54 -23.41
CA THR A 193 -2.73 -1.67 -24.31
C THR A 193 -3.98 -1.19 -23.56
N GLY A 194 -4.24 0.11 -23.57
CA GLY A 194 -5.23 0.76 -22.69
C GLY A 194 -4.65 1.28 -21.38
N GLY A 195 -3.34 1.08 -21.15
CA GLY A 195 -2.54 1.71 -20.09
C GLY A 195 -3.02 1.44 -18.67
N GLY A 196 -2.56 0.33 -18.07
CA GLY A 196 -2.40 0.13 -16.61
C GLY A 196 -3.51 0.60 -15.64
N CYS A 197 -4.77 0.67 -16.06
CA CYS A 197 -5.80 1.44 -15.36
C CYS A 197 -6.87 0.61 -14.66
N PRO A 198 -6.97 0.67 -13.32
CA PRO A 198 -5.89 1.03 -12.39
C PRO A 198 -4.85 -0.10 -12.24
N HIS A 199 -5.07 -1.23 -12.93
CA HIS A 199 -4.31 -2.46 -12.81
C HIS A 199 -3.35 -2.68 -13.97
N TYR A 200 -2.19 -3.27 -13.65
CA TYR A 200 -1.12 -3.54 -14.61
C TYR A 200 -1.12 -5.01 -15.06
N SER A 201 -0.34 -5.30 -16.11
CA SER A 201 -0.01 -6.68 -16.49
C SER A 201 0.91 -7.33 -15.44
N ASN A 202 1.09 -8.65 -15.50
CA ASN A 202 2.08 -9.34 -14.66
C ASN A 202 3.49 -8.74 -14.82
N ASP A 203 3.95 -8.51 -16.05
CA ASP A 203 5.25 -7.85 -16.31
C ASP A 203 5.30 -6.45 -15.69
N GLY A 204 4.18 -5.72 -15.70
CA GLY A 204 4.09 -4.41 -15.09
C GLY A 204 4.17 -4.44 -13.57
N TYR A 205 3.47 -5.38 -12.94
CA TYR A 205 3.55 -5.60 -11.50
C TYR A 205 4.92 -6.11 -11.06
N GLU A 206 5.54 -7.00 -11.83
CA GLU A 206 6.91 -7.46 -11.60
C GLU A 206 7.90 -6.29 -11.71
N TRP A 207 7.73 -5.43 -12.72
CA TRP A 207 8.55 -4.22 -12.85
C TRP A 207 8.38 -3.30 -11.63
N ILE A 208 7.15 -2.97 -11.22
CA ILE A 208 6.88 -2.14 -10.03
C ILE A 208 7.51 -2.77 -8.78
N ALA A 209 7.36 -4.08 -8.60
CA ALA A 209 7.95 -4.81 -7.49
C ALA A 209 9.48 -4.66 -7.47
N ASN A 210 10.14 -5.01 -8.57
CA ASN A 210 11.61 -5.08 -8.63
C ASN A 210 12.29 -3.71 -8.71
N SER A 211 11.70 -2.74 -9.42
CA SER A 211 12.32 -1.42 -9.60
C SER A 211 12.10 -0.48 -8.42
N THR A 212 11.04 -0.70 -7.63
CA THR A 212 10.54 0.32 -6.70
C THR A 212 10.33 -0.25 -5.30
N LEU A 213 9.52 -1.30 -5.15
CA LEU A 213 9.13 -1.81 -3.83
C LEU A 213 10.24 -2.63 -3.16
N VAL A 214 10.85 -3.57 -3.88
CA VAL A 214 11.92 -4.43 -3.34
C VAL A 214 13.11 -3.61 -2.81
N PRO A 215 13.63 -2.61 -3.55
CA PRO A 215 14.65 -1.71 -3.01
C PRO A 215 14.19 -0.97 -1.74
N ALA A 216 12.98 -0.41 -1.75
CA ALA A 216 12.43 0.32 -0.60
C ALA A 216 12.26 -0.58 0.63
N PHE A 217 11.83 -1.83 0.45
CA PHE A 217 11.68 -2.80 1.53
C PHE A 217 13.04 -3.13 2.14
N LYS A 218 14.04 -3.44 1.31
CA LYS A 218 15.40 -3.73 1.78
C LYS A 218 16.00 -2.55 2.53
N GLU A 219 15.82 -1.33 2.03
CA GLU A 219 16.27 -0.11 2.72
C GLU A 219 15.62 0.03 4.11
N GLN A 220 14.30 -0.15 4.20
CA GLN A 220 13.59 -0.05 5.48
C GLN A 220 13.97 -1.16 6.45
N LEU A 221 14.18 -2.39 5.98
CA LEU A 221 14.58 -3.52 6.81
C LEU A 221 16.03 -3.43 7.27
N ALA A 222 16.89 -2.70 6.55
CA ALA A 222 18.28 -2.45 6.92
C ALA A 222 18.46 -1.24 7.85
N ALA A 223 17.47 -0.35 7.93
CA ALA A 223 17.54 0.84 8.76
C ALA A 223 17.69 0.49 10.26
N VAL A 224 18.85 0.82 10.82
CA VAL A 224 19.15 0.65 12.24
C VAL A 224 18.32 1.65 13.05
N GLU A 225 17.74 1.20 14.16
CA GLU A 225 17.12 2.12 15.11
C GLU A 225 18.18 3.04 15.72
N ILE A 226 18.11 4.32 15.39
CA ILE A 226 18.82 5.33 16.17
C ILE A 226 18.05 5.42 17.49
N ALA A 227 18.63 4.89 18.55
CA ALA A 227 18.12 5.10 19.89
C ALA A 227 18.13 6.61 20.19
N VAL A 228 16.94 7.19 20.36
CA VAL A 228 16.74 8.53 20.92
C VAL A 228 16.48 8.37 22.42
#